data_AF-A0A2S2FFD5-F1
#
_entry.id   AF-A0A2S2FFD5-F1
#
_cell.length_a   1.000
_cell.length_b   1.000
_cell.length_c   1.000
_cell.angle_alpha   90.00
_cell.angle_beta   90.00
_cell.angle_gamma   90.00
#
_symmetry.space_group_name_H-M   'P 1'
#
loop_
_entity.id
_entity.type
_entity.pdbx_description
1 polymer ?
#
loop_
_entity_poly.entity_id
_entity_poly.type
_entity_poly.pdbx_seq_one_letter_code
_entity_poly.pdbx_strand_id
1 'polypeptide(L)' 'MTKIIIGEKVKLATQPELVFVVTKINLDQSYEIQLQNFSNQVLSYDNIPLEMLRVVSFIKE' A
#
# COMPACT_ATOMS: atom_id res chain seq x y z
N MET A 1 5.26 7.62 -15.23
CA MET A 1 5.56 6.43 -14.39
C MET A 1 5.15 6.78 -12.98
N THR A 2 4.07 6.17 -12.47
CA THR A 2 3.60 6.44 -11.11
C THR A 2 4.53 5.72 -10.13
N LYS A 3 5.35 6.48 -9.41
CA LYS A 3 6.28 5.92 -8.42
C LYS A 3 5.61 5.95 -7.07
N ILE A 4 5.41 4.79 -6.47
CA ILE A 4 4.87 4.66 -5.11
C ILE A 4 5.95 5.08 -4.11
N ILE A 5 5.60 5.95 -3.17
CA ILE A 5 6.46 6.43 -2.10
C ILE A 5 5.97 5.99 -0.72
N ILE A 6 6.86 6.02 0.28
CA ILE A 6 6.49 5.79 1.68
C ILE A 6 5.46 6.84 2.13
N GLY A 7 4.42 6.41 2.83
CA GLY A 7 3.28 7.22 3.25
C GLY A 7 2.13 7.25 2.23
N GLU A 8 2.32 6.70 1.04
CA GLU A 8 1.28 6.66 0.01
C GLU A 8 0.20 5.62 0.34
N LYS A 9 -1.05 5.96 0.02
CA LYS A 9 -2.19 5.05 0.19
C LYS A 9 -2.36 4.17 -1.03
N VAL A 10 -2.39 2.86 -0.80
CA VAL A 10 -2.46 1.83 -1.83
C VAL A 10 -3.50 0.79 -1.47
N LYS A 11 -3.96 0.04 -2.46
CA LYS A 11 -4.84 -1.11 -2.32
C LYS A 11 -4.15 -2.33 -2.91
N LEU A 12 -4.40 -3.50 -2.32
CA LEU A 12 -4.03 -4.77 -2.92
C LEU A 12 -5.04 -5.14 -4.01
N ALA A 13 -4.55 -5.65 -5.14
CA ALA A 13 -5.41 -6.15 -6.21
C ALA A 13 -6.33 -7.30 -5.73
N THR A 14 -5.88 -8.07 -4.74
CA THR A 14 -6.64 -9.18 -4.13
C THR A 14 -7.64 -8.74 -3.07
N GLN A 15 -7.48 -7.54 -2.49
CA GLN A 15 -8.29 -7.00 -1.40
C GLN A 15 -8.61 -5.51 -1.67
N PRO A 16 -9.41 -5.20 -2.72
CA PRO A 16 -9.70 -3.83 -3.14
C PRO A 16 -10.53 -3.01 -2.14
N GLU A 17 -11.17 -3.68 -1.18
CA GLU A 17 -11.94 -3.10 -0.09
C GLU A 17 -11.06 -2.50 1.02
N LEU A 18 -9.80 -2.93 1.13
CA LEU A 18 -8.87 -2.48 2.16
C LEU A 18 -7.87 -1.46 1.62
N VAL A 19 -7.69 -0.36 2.36
CA VAL A 19 -6.69 0.68 2.06
C VAL A 19 -5.52 0.54 3.01
N PHE A 20 -4.34 0.35 2.42
CA PHE A 20 -3.08 0.24 3.12
C PHE A 20 -2.25 1.51 2.91
N VAL A 21 -1.27 1.72 3.77
CA VAL A 21 -0.25 2.76 3.66
C VAL A 21 1.09 2.08 3.48
N VAL A 22 1.89 2.58 2.54
CA VAL A 22 3.26 2.11 2.35
C VAL A 22 4.11 2.57 3.51
N THR A 23 4.69 1.65 4.26
CA THR A 23 5.55 1.93 5.42
C THR A 23 7.02 1.85 5.04
N LYS A 24 7.37 1.04 4.04
CA LYS A 24 8.75 0.84 3.60
C LYS A 24 8.83 0.43 2.14
N ILE A 25 9.97 0.74 1.53
CA ILE A 25 10.36 0.25 0.20
C ILE A 25 11.67 -0.52 0.38
N ASN A 26 11.66 -1.80 0.02
CA ASN A 26 12.81 -2.67 0.12
C ASN A 26 13.77 -2.46 -1.06
N LEU A 27 15.02 -2.91 -0.92
CA LEU A 27 16.07 -2.71 -1.94
C LEU A 27 15.80 -3.48 -3.25
N ASP A 28 15.02 -4.55 -3.17
CA ASP A 28 14.54 -5.35 -4.29
C ASP A 28 13.34 -4.74 -5.02
N GLN A 29 12.93 -3.52 -4.64
CA GLN A 29 11.75 -2.80 -5.16
C GLN A 29 10.40 -3.42 -4.74
N SER A 30 10.40 -4.28 -3.73
CA SER A 30 9.17 -4.67 -3.05
C SER A 30 8.75 -3.64 -2.00
N TYR A 31 7.49 -3.69 -1.61
CA TYR A 31 6.87 -2.72 -0.70
C TYR A 31 6.36 -3.41 0.55
N GLU A 32 6.53 -2.72 1.67
CA GLU A 32 5.86 -3.05 2.92
C GLU A 32 4.66 -2.13 3.09
N ILE A 33 3.50 -2.72 3.35
CA ILE A 33 2.24 -2.00 3.49
C ILE A 33 1.56 -2.38 4.79
N GLN A 34 0.89 -1.41 5.40
CA GLN A 34 0.16 -1.60 6.64
C GLN A 34 -1.25 -1.06 6.53
N LEU A 35 -2.22 -1.80 7.05
CA LEU A 35 -3.61 -1.39 7.09
C LEU A 35 -3.77 -0.23 8.07
N GLN A 36 -4.40 0.85 7.61
CA GLN A 36 -4.69 2.02 8.44
C GLN A 36 -6.07 1.86 9.10
N ASN A 37 -6.20 0.91 10.04
CA ASN A 37 -7.42 0.76 10.86
C ASN A 37 -7.15 1.13 12.32
N PHE A 38 -8.10 1.87 12.91
CA PHE A 38 -8.04 2.41 14.28
C PHE A 38 -8.24 1.37 15.41
N SER A 39 -8.44 0.10 15.08
CA SER A 39 -8.88 -0.92 16.03
C SER A 39 -7.85 -2.03 16.18
N ASN A 40 -6.82 -1.85 17.02
CA ASN A 40 -5.89 -2.84 17.63
C ASN A 40 -5.33 -4.02 16.80
N GLN A 41 -5.67 -4.16 15.52
CA GLN A 41 -5.26 -5.21 14.61
C GLN A 41 -4.43 -4.56 13.52
N VAL A 42 -3.11 -4.77 13.63
CA VAL A 42 -2.16 -4.31 12.63
C VAL A 42 -2.02 -5.41 11.58
N LEU A 43 -2.74 -5.26 10.47
CA LEU A 43 -2.49 -6.08 9.29
C LEU A 43 -1.35 -5.43 8.50
N SER A 44 -0.22 -6.13 8.41
CA SER A 44 0.97 -5.69 7.70
C SER A 44 1.43 -6.79 6.74
N TYR A 45 1.86 -6.37 5.56
CA TYR A 45 2.35 -7.27 4.52
C TYR A 45 3.70 -6.75 4.04
N ASP A 46 4.66 -7.67 3.88
CA ASP A 46 6.01 -7.40 3.37
C ASP A 46 6.22 -8.14 2.04
N ASN A 47 7.24 -7.71 1.29
CA ASN A 47 7.59 -8.24 -0.03
C ASN A 47 6.46 -8.16 -1.07
N ILE A 48 5.66 -7.09 -1.05
CA ILE A 48 4.60 -6.90 -2.06
C ILE A 48 5.18 -6.25 -3.32
N PRO A 49 5.08 -6.88 -4.51
CA PRO A 49 5.54 -6.28 -5.75
C PRO A 49 4.61 -5.15 -6.20
N LEU A 50 5.16 -4.17 -6.92
CA LEU A 50 4.42 -3.04 -7.48
C LEU A 50 3.15 -3.46 -8.25
N GLU A 51 3.21 -4.57 -8.99
CA GLU A 51 2.12 -5.05 -9.83
C GLU A 51 0.86 -5.43 -9.04
N MET A 52 1.03 -5.82 -7.76
CA MET A 52 -0.06 -6.15 -6.86
C MET A 52 -0.65 -4.92 -6.16
N LEU A 53 -0.02 -3.76 -6.30
CA LEU A 53 -0.46 -2.50 -5.70
C LEU A 53 -1.23 -1.64 -6.69
N ARG A 54 -2.26 -0.98 -6.18
CA ARG A 54 -3.03 0.05 -6.87
C ARG A 54 -3.00 1.32 -6.03
N VAL A 55 -2.43 2.39 -6.58
CA VAL A 55 -2.39 3.70 -5.91
C VAL A 55 -3.80 4.24 -5.78
N VAL A 56 -4.17 4.65 -4.58
CA VAL A 56 -5.44 5.36 -4.33
C VAL A 56 -5.20 6.83 -4.63
N SER A 57 -5.14 7.17 -5.91
CA SER A 57 -5.13 8.57 -6.33
C SER A 57 -6.48 9.19 -5.99
N PHE A 58 -6.53 10.07 -4.99
CA PHE A 58 -7.66 10.99 -4.84
C PHE A 58 -7.60 11.97 -6.00
N ILE A 59 -8.33 11.69 -7.07
CA ILE A 59 -8.72 12.74 -8.00
C ILE A 59 -9.71 13.61 -7.21
N LYS A 60 -9.25 14.77 -6.75
CA LYS A 60 -10.15 15.84 -6.34
C LYS A 60 -10.78 16.36 -7.63
N GLU A 61 -12.03 15.99 -7.87
CA GLU A 61 -12.95 16.81 -8.66
C GLU A 61 -13.53 17.92 -7.79
#